data_AF-A0A0P9DBD3-F1
#
_entry.id   AF-A0A0P9DBD3-F1
#
_cell.length_a   1.000
_cell.length_b   1.000
_cell.length_c   1.000
_cell.angle_alpha   90.00
_cell.angle_beta   90.00
_cell.angle_gamma   90.00
#
_symmetry.space_group_name_H-M   'P 1'
#
loop_
_entity.id
_entity.type
_entity.pdbx_description
1 polymer ?
#
loop_
_entity_poly.entity_id
_entity_poly.type
_entity_poly.pdbx_seq_one_letter_code
_entity_poly.pdbx_strand_id
1 'polypeptide(L)' 'MATHEKISELLDANPDILRLLVDSETLSDARSRMFGYLNQCEEKVRRADCPLHPLEKKNTRDCITVFKSIISES' A
#
# COMPACT_ATOMS: atom_id res chain seq x y z
N MET A 1 14.10 -13.94 6.74
CA MET A 1 14.99 -12.80 6.46
C MET A 1 14.69 -12.32 5.05
N ALA A 2 14.41 -11.03 4.84
CA ALA A 2 14.25 -10.49 3.49
C ALA A 2 15.62 -10.51 2.78
N THR A 3 15.66 -10.92 1.52
CA THR A 3 16.90 -10.89 0.73
C THR A 3 17.17 -9.47 0.25
N HIS A 4 18.43 -9.11 0.05
CA HIS A 4 18.81 -7.79 -0.48
C HIS A 4 18.12 -7.49 -1.83
N GLU A 5 17.93 -8.52 -2.65
CA GLU A 5 17.19 -8.46 -3.91
C GLU A 5 15.73 -8.01 -3.71
N LYS A 6 14.99 -8.63 -2.77
CA LYS A 6 13.61 -8.26 -2.46
C LYS A 6 13.47 -6.84 -1.92
N ILE A 7 14.49 -6.36 -1.20
CA ILE A 7 14.53 -4.98 -0.68
C ILE A 7 14.75 -4.00 -1.84
N SER A 8 15.64 -4.32 -2.79
CA SER A 8 15.88 -3.51 -3.99
C SER A 8 14.62 -3.44 -4.85
N GLU A 9 13.98 -4.58 -5.11
CA GLU A 9 12.73 -4.62 -5.88
C GLU A 9 11.63 -3.78 -5.22
N LEU A 10 11.49 -3.84 -3.90
CA LEU A 10 10.52 -3.04 -3.18
C LEU A 10 10.85 -1.54 -3.23
N LEU A 11 12.14 -1.19 -3.13
CA LEU A 11 12.60 0.19 -3.27
C LEU A 11 12.26 0.75 -4.66
N ASP A 12 12.51 -0.03 -5.72
CA ASP A 12 12.25 0.36 -7.09
C ASP A 12 10.75 0.46 -7.38
N ALA A 13 9.94 -0.43 -6.80
CA ALA A 13 8.50 -0.43 -6.98
C ALA A 13 7.79 0.67 -6.18
N ASN A 14 8.14 0.82 -4.90
CA ASN A 14 7.52 1.82 -4.02
C ASN A 14 8.40 2.12 -2.79
N PRO A 15 9.18 3.22 -2.83
CA PRO A 15 10.06 3.59 -1.71
C PRO A 15 9.30 4.00 -0.45
N ASP A 16 8.05 4.47 -0.57
CA ASP A 16 7.25 4.86 0.59
C ASP A 16 6.84 3.63 1.40
N ILE A 17 6.45 2.54 0.73
CA ILE A 17 6.17 1.26 1.41
C ILE A 17 7.41 0.75 2.13
N LEU A 18 8.58 0.77 1.49
CA LEU A 18 9.82 0.35 2.14
C LEU A 18 10.11 1.17 3.41
N ARG A 19 9.97 2.50 3.35
CA ARG A 19 10.15 3.38 4.51
C ARG A 19 9.19 3.02 5.64
N LEU A 20 7.90 2.84 5.34
CA LEU A 20 6.90 2.47 6.34
C LEU A 20 7.27 1.17 7.06
N LEU A 21 7.79 0.18 6.33
CA LEU A 21 8.19 -1.11 6.90
C LEU A 21 9.47 -1.02 7.74
N VAL A 22 10.46 -0.24 7.30
CA VAL A 22 11.74 -0.05 8.02
C VAL A 22 11.55 0.80 9.28
N ASP A 23 10.69 1.80 9.23
CA ASP A 23 10.43 2.72 10.36
C ASP A 23 9.44 2.14 11.39
N SER A 24 8.94 0.93 11.18
CA SER A 24 8.00 0.27 12.07
C SER A 24 8.68 -0.57 13.13
N GLU A 25 8.30 -0.34 14.38
CA GLU A 25 8.93 -1.00 15.53
C GLU A 25 8.44 -2.43 15.76
N THR A 26 7.21 -2.72 15.30
CA THR A 26 6.58 -4.05 15.45
C THR A 26 5.81 -4.43 14.20
N LEU A 27 5.47 -5.71 14.07
CA LEU A 27 4.64 -6.20 12.98
C LEU A 27 3.23 -5.55 12.98
N SER A 28 2.67 -5.31 14.16
CA SER A 28 1.36 -4.65 14.30
C SER A 28 1.44 -3.18 13.85
N ASP A 29 2.51 -2.47 14.22
CA ASP A 29 2.76 -1.11 13.74
C ASP A 29 2.93 -1.07 12.21
N ALA A 30 3.72 -1.99 11.65
CA ALA A 30 3.89 -2.10 10.19
C ALA A 30 2.56 -2.32 9.47
N ARG A 31 1.70 -3.21 9.99
CA ARG A 31 0.36 -3.43 9.43
C ARG A 31 -0.50 -2.18 9.50
N SER A 32 -0.54 -1.51 10.66
CA SER A 32 -1.32 -0.29 10.86
C SER A 32 -0.88 0.82 9.88
N ARG A 33 0.43 1.04 9.76
CA ARG A 33 1.00 2.02 8.82
C ARG A 33 0.72 1.68 7.36
N MET A 34 0.87 0.41 6.98
CA MET A 34 0.52 -0.06 5.63
C MET A 34 -0.97 0.13 5.32
N PHE A 35 -1.84 -0.16 6.28
CA PHE A 35 -3.28 0.06 6.14
C PHE A 35 -3.59 1.56 5.97
N GLY A 36 -2.93 2.42 6.74
CA GLY A 36 -2.99 3.88 6.60
C GLY A 36 -2.56 4.36 5.21
N TYR A 37 -1.46 3.85 4.69
CA TYR A 37 -0.98 4.14 3.34
C TYR A 37 -2.00 3.74 2.25
N LEU A 38 -2.60 2.55 2.38
CA LEU A 38 -3.64 2.08 1.46
C LEU A 38 -4.92 2.93 1.54
N ASN A 39 -5.29 3.43 2.73
CA ASN A 39 -6.38 4.40 2.88
C ASN A 39 -6.09 5.70 2.13
N GLN A 40 -4.87 6.23 2.23
CA GLN A 40 -4.48 7.44 1.50
C GLN A 40 -4.48 7.23 -0.02
N CYS A 41 -4.03 6.06 -0.49
CA CYS A 41 -4.09 5.71 -1.90
C CYS A 41 -5.54 5.64 -2.40
N GLU A 42 -6.42 5.00 -1.63
CA GLU A 42 -7.84 4.91 -1.99
C GLU A 42 -8.48 6.31 -2.08
N GLU A 43 -8.18 7.19 -1.12
CA GLU A 43 -8.67 8.55 -1.12
C GLU A 43 -8.22 9.30 -2.37
N LYS A 44 -6.94 9.20 -2.75
CA LYS A 44 -6.41 9.80 -4.00
C LYS A 44 -7.18 9.32 -5.23
N VAL A 45 -7.55 8.04 -5.29
CA VAL A 45 -8.30 7.46 -6.42
C VAL A 45 -9.76 7.95 -6.45
N ARG A 46 -10.36 8.20 -5.27
CA ARG A 46 -11.74 8.69 -5.16
C ARG A 46 -11.90 10.16 -5.55
N ARG A 47 -10.84 10.96 -5.49
CA ARG A 47 -10.92 12.38 -5.85
C ARG A 47 -11.34 12.58 -7.30
N ALA A 48 -12.06 13.67 -7.52
CA ALA A 48 -12.56 14.06 -8.83
C ALA A 48 -11.43 14.35 -9.82
N ASP A 49 -10.29 14.87 -9.33
CA ASP A 49 -9.09 15.21 -10.10
C ASP A 49 -8.18 14.01 -10.40
N CYS A 50 -8.52 12.80 -9.93
CA CYS A 50 -7.72 11.62 -10.22
C CYS A 50 -7.69 11.34 -11.74
N PRO A 51 -6.49 11.24 -12.35
CA PRO A 51 -6.33 11.18 -13.81
C PRO A 51 -6.72 9.83 -14.42
N LEU A 52 -6.99 8.82 -13.60
CA LEU A 52 -7.37 7.49 -14.05
C LEU A 52 -8.76 7.48 -14.71
N HIS A 53 -8.95 6.65 -15.71
CA HIS A 53 -10.26 6.41 -16.30
C HIS A 53 -11.21 5.76 -15.25
N PRO A 54 -12.54 5.97 -15.30
CA PRO A 54 -13.47 5.39 -14.33
C PRO A 54 -13.34 3.87 -14.10
N LEU A 55 -13.08 3.11 -15.17
CA LEU A 55 -12.85 1.67 -15.07
C LEU A 55 -11.55 1.33 -14.33
N GLU A 56 -10.48 2.09 -14.59
CA GLU A 56 -9.20 1.94 -13.89
C GLU A 56 -9.36 2.30 -12.41
N LYS A 57 -10.08 3.40 -12.09
CA LYS A 57 -10.41 3.76 -10.70
C LYS A 57 -11.11 2.61 -9.97
N LYS A 58 -12.05 1.93 -10.63
CA LYS A 58 -12.73 0.76 -10.05
C LYS A 58 -11.72 -0.36 -9.77
N ASN A 59 -10.94 -0.76 -10.78
CA ASN A 59 -9.95 -1.83 -10.65
C ASN A 59 -8.92 -1.52 -9.54
N THR A 60 -8.40 -0.29 -9.50
CA THR A 60 -7.45 0.14 -8.46
C THR A 60 -8.07 0.05 -7.07
N ARG A 61 -9.32 0.46 -6.88
CA ARG A 61 -10.02 0.35 -5.59
C ARG A 61 -10.26 -1.10 -5.18
N ASP A 62 -10.60 -1.97 -6.13
CA ASP A 62 -10.78 -3.40 -5.87
C ASP A 62 -9.44 -4.03 -5.43
N CYS A 63 -8.33 -3.71 -6.10
CA CYS A 63 -6.99 -4.15 -5.70
C CYS A 63 -6.61 -3.63 -4.30
N ILE A 64 -6.84 -2.36 -3.99
CA ILE A 64 -6.58 -1.78 -2.67
C ILE A 64 -7.40 -2.51 -1.60
N THR A 65 -8.65 -2.84 -1.88
CA THR A 65 -9.53 -3.57 -0.96
C THR A 65 -8.98 -4.96 -0.66
N VAL A 66 -8.58 -5.71 -1.69
CA VAL A 66 -7.93 -7.02 -1.52
C VAL A 66 -6.65 -6.90 -0.69
N PHE A 67 -5.82 -5.89 -0.95
CA PHE A 67 -4.60 -5.65 -0.17
C PHE A 67 -4.90 -5.40 1.30
N LYS A 68 -5.89 -4.53 1.60
CA LYS A 68 -6.34 -4.28 2.97
C LYS A 68 -6.82 -5.55 3.67
N SER A 69 -7.57 -6.40 2.96
CA SER A 69 -8.04 -7.68 3.50
C SER A 69 -6.89 -8.65 3.81
N ILE A 70 -5.83 -8.69 3.00
CA ILE A 70 -4.66 -9.53 3.25
C ILE A 70 -3.89 -9.10 4.50
N ILE A 71 -3.79 -7.79 4.74
CA ILE A 71 -2.99 -7.25 5.85
C ILE A 71 -3.79 -7.03 7.14
N SER A 72 -5.12 -7.05 7.07
CA SER A 72 -5.99 -6.91 8.24
C SER A 72 -5.77 -8.10 9.18
N GLU A 73 -5.65 -7.82 10.48
CA GLU A 73 -5.67 -8.88 11.50
C GLU A 73 -7.10 -9.45 11.57
N SER A 74 -7.21 -10.78 11.63
CA SER A 74 -8.45 -11.51 11.89
C SER A 74 -8.83 -11.45 13.36
#